data_AF-A0A346C3C5-F1
#
_entry.id   AF-A0A346C3C5-F1
#
_cell.length_a   1.000
_cell.length_b   1.000
_cell.length_c   1.000
_cell.angle_alpha   90.00
_cell.angle_beta   90.00
_cell.angle_gamma   90.00
#
_symmetry.space_group_name_H-M   'P 1'
#
loop_
_entity.id
_entity.type
_entity.pdbx_description
1 polymer ?
#
loop_
_entity_poly.entity_id
_entity_poly.type
_entity_poly.pdbx_seq_one_letter_code
_entity_poly.pdbx_strand_id
1 'polypeptide(L)'
;MSGLHWHAYAWNGRERPPDNDRRKPALPLPPMDVGHWLLKPARLRLATYPAPDTGQDAYGWLRAELDAFPRSPRDLPATVQLAYARGCLDRATDVVWGYWSATGLYIARALITCPRADIPCPLRPTEETNPCSDSASRSPTAPAGLWL
;
A
#
# COMPACT_ATOMS: atom_id res chain seq x y z
N MET A 1 11.39 -4.44 -7.47
CA MET A 1 10.63 -4.01 -8.66
C MET A 1 11.04 -2.57 -8.97
N SER A 2 11.52 -2.30 -10.19
CA SER A 2 12.12 -1.00 -10.55
C SER A 2 11.39 -0.27 -11.69
N GLY A 3 10.26 -0.81 -12.16
CA GLY A 3 9.43 -0.19 -13.22
C GLY A 3 8.16 0.45 -12.66
N LEU A 4 7.32 1.00 -13.53
CA LEU A 4 5.99 1.50 -13.19
C LEU A 4 5.11 0.35 -12.68
N HIS A 5 4.42 0.55 -11.55
CA HIS A 5 3.58 -0.45 -10.90
C HIS A 5 2.52 0.23 -10.04
N TRP A 6 1.56 -0.56 -9.57
CA TRP A 6 0.58 -0.13 -8.58
C TRP A 6 0.75 -0.89 -7.27
N HIS A 7 0.58 -0.19 -6.15
CA HIS A 7 0.40 -0.83 -4.84
C HIS A 7 -1.08 -0.87 -4.48
N ALA A 8 -1.56 -2.04 -4.07
CA ALA A 8 -2.94 -2.26 -3.68
C ALA A 8 -3.12 -2.08 -2.17
N TYR A 9 -4.18 -1.35 -1.80
CA TYR A 9 -4.61 -1.15 -0.41
C TYR A 9 -6.12 -1.33 -0.32
N ALA A 10 -6.58 -1.94 0.76
CA ALA A 10 -7.99 -2.05 1.09
C ALA A 10 -8.24 -1.61 2.53
N TRP A 11 -9.42 -1.03 2.76
CA TRP A 11 -9.92 -0.73 4.07
C TRP A 11 -11.43 -0.89 4.11
N ASN A 12 -11.94 -1.47 5.19
CA ASN A 12 -13.37 -1.68 5.44
C ASN A 12 -13.69 -1.13 6.82
N GLY A 13 -14.72 -0.30 6.94
CA GLY A 13 -15.15 0.22 8.22
C GLY A 13 -16.66 0.32 8.35
N ARG A 14 -17.12 0.37 9.59
CA ARG A 14 -18.54 0.61 9.90
C ARG A 14 -18.94 2.07 9.69
N GLU A 15 -17.95 2.96 9.62
CA GLU A 15 -18.13 4.38 9.38
C GLU A 15 -17.01 4.93 8.49
N ARG A 16 -17.24 6.08 7.87
CA ARG A 16 -16.16 6.81 7.20
C ARG A 16 -15.25 7.40 8.29
N PRO A 17 -13.93 7.20 8.22
CA PRO A 17 -13.03 7.76 9.23
C PRO A 17 -13.09 9.29 9.27
N PRO A 18 -12.92 9.92 10.44
CA PRO A 18 -12.93 11.36 10.59
C PRO A 18 -11.72 12.00 9.88
N ASP A 19 -11.92 13.15 9.24
CA ASP A 19 -10.87 13.76 8.42
C ASP A 19 -9.62 14.15 9.21
N ASN A 20 -9.76 14.50 10.49
CA ASN A 20 -8.61 14.78 11.37
C ASN A 20 -7.65 13.60 11.50
N ASP A 21 -8.16 12.37 11.49
CA ASP A 21 -7.32 11.17 11.55
C ASP A 21 -6.80 10.79 10.16
N ARG A 22 -7.59 10.99 9.11
CA ARG A 22 -7.16 10.74 7.72
C ARG A 22 -6.04 11.65 7.24
N ARG A 23 -5.86 12.82 7.87
CA ARG A 23 -4.70 13.72 7.67
C ARG A 23 -3.40 13.17 8.25
N LYS A 24 -3.43 12.18 9.14
CA LYS A 24 -2.24 11.57 9.76
C LYS A 24 -1.78 10.38 8.90
N PRO A 25 -0.70 10.47 8.11
CA PRO A 25 -0.35 9.43 7.15
C PRO A 25 -0.05 8.07 7.80
N ALA A 26 0.46 8.05 9.03
CA ALA A 26 0.82 6.83 9.75
C ALA A 26 -0.39 5.97 10.20
N LEU A 27 -1.60 6.55 10.31
CA LEU A 27 -2.76 5.80 10.77
C LEU A 27 -3.23 4.78 9.71
N PRO A 28 -3.74 3.60 10.13
CA PRO A 28 -4.22 2.55 9.24
C PRO A 28 -5.61 2.88 8.66
N LEU A 29 -5.78 4.10 8.15
CA LEU A 29 -7.02 4.66 7.61
C LEU A 29 -6.77 5.17 6.18
N PRO A 30 -7.80 5.15 5.32
CA PRO A 30 -7.76 5.80 4.01
C PRO A 30 -7.38 7.28 4.14
N PRO A 31 -6.26 7.73 3.54
CA PRO A 31 -5.79 9.10 3.68
C PRO A 31 -6.70 10.10 2.96
N MET A 32 -6.48 11.39 3.23
CA MET A 32 -7.06 12.49 2.44
C MET A 32 -6.36 12.62 1.08
N ASP A 33 -5.02 12.64 1.07
CA ASP A 33 -4.24 12.69 -0.15
C ASP A 33 -3.95 11.29 -0.70
N VAL A 34 -4.20 11.09 -1.99
CA VAL A 34 -4.05 9.79 -2.66
C VAL A 34 -2.62 9.26 -2.56
N GLY A 35 -1.61 10.13 -2.71
CA GLY A 35 -0.21 9.72 -2.59
C GLY A 35 0.17 9.16 -1.21
N HIS A 36 -0.51 9.58 -0.15
CA HIS A 36 -0.21 9.14 1.23
C HIS A 36 -0.58 7.68 1.50
N TRP A 37 -1.25 6.99 0.57
CA TRP A 37 -1.36 5.54 0.63
C TRP A 37 0.02 4.85 0.57
N LEU A 38 0.98 5.43 -0.15
CA LEU A 38 2.35 4.91 -0.20
C LEU A 38 3.11 5.09 1.13
N LEU A 39 2.68 6.03 1.98
CA LEU A 39 3.31 6.24 3.29
C LEU A 39 2.78 5.28 4.37
N LYS A 40 1.84 4.39 4.00
CA LYS A 40 1.25 3.44 4.94
C LYS A 40 2.25 2.35 5.33
N PRO A 41 2.17 1.82 6.57
CA PRO A 41 2.98 0.68 6.97
C PRO A 41 2.87 -0.48 5.98
N ALA A 42 3.99 -1.14 5.69
CA ALA A 42 4.07 -2.20 4.66
C ALA A 42 3.02 -3.32 4.86
N ARG A 43 2.66 -3.62 6.11
CA ARG A 43 1.61 -4.60 6.46
C ARG A 43 0.21 -4.28 5.91
N LEU A 44 -0.05 -3.03 5.51
CA LEU A 44 -1.34 -2.61 4.94
C LEU A 44 -1.38 -2.69 3.42
N ARG A 45 -0.22 -2.87 2.77
CA ARG A 45 -0.14 -3.11 1.34
C ARG A 45 -0.49 -4.57 1.08
N LEU A 46 -1.51 -4.80 0.27
CA LEU A 46 -2.03 -6.13 -0.01
C LEU A 46 -1.31 -6.81 -1.18
N ALA A 47 -0.97 -6.03 -2.20
CA ALA A 47 -0.34 -6.54 -3.41
C ALA A 47 0.45 -5.45 -4.14
N THR A 48 1.25 -5.87 -5.12
CA THR A 48 1.88 -4.98 -6.09
C THR A 48 1.71 -5.57 -7.47
N TYR A 49 1.29 -4.74 -8.44
CA TYR A 49 1.01 -5.16 -9.81
C TYR A 49 1.86 -4.36 -10.79
N PRO A 50 2.53 -4.99 -11.77
CA PRO A 50 3.31 -4.28 -12.79
C PRO A 50 2.40 -3.49 -13.73
N ALA A 51 2.88 -2.36 -14.24
CA ALA A 51 2.29 -1.66 -15.38
C ALA A 51 3.13 -1.90 -16.66
N PRO A 52 2.52 -2.10 -17.84
CA PRO A 52 1.07 -2.24 -18.06
C PRO A 52 0.50 -3.52 -17.43
N ASP A 53 -0.79 -3.53 -17.13
CA ASP A 53 -1.50 -4.66 -16.51
C ASP A 53 -1.80 -5.78 -17.53
N THR A 54 -0.77 -6.30 -18.22
CA THR A 54 -0.92 -7.31 -19.28
C THR A 54 -1.62 -8.57 -18.79
N GLY A 55 -1.33 -8.98 -17.55
CA GLY A 55 -1.93 -10.15 -16.89
C GLY A 55 -3.35 -9.92 -16.37
N GLN A 56 -3.84 -8.67 -16.38
CA GLN A 56 -5.15 -8.30 -15.83
C GLN A 56 -5.26 -8.52 -14.31
N ASP A 57 -4.13 -8.59 -13.61
CA ASP A 57 -4.08 -8.89 -12.19
C ASP A 57 -4.59 -7.72 -11.35
N ALA A 58 -4.20 -6.49 -11.71
CA ALA A 58 -4.66 -5.29 -11.02
C ALA A 58 -6.15 -5.06 -11.25
N TYR A 59 -6.61 -5.20 -12.49
CA TYR A 59 -8.02 -5.14 -12.83
C TYR A 59 -8.84 -6.27 -12.19
N GLY A 60 -8.30 -7.48 -12.20
CA GLY A 60 -8.89 -8.66 -11.58
C GLY A 60 -9.09 -8.49 -10.09
N TRP A 61 -8.13 -7.88 -9.40
CA TRP A 61 -8.25 -7.51 -7.99
C TRP A 61 -9.40 -6.52 -7.75
N LEU A 62 -9.50 -5.45 -8.55
CA LEU A 62 -10.61 -4.48 -8.42
C LEU A 62 -11.98 -5.12 -8.61
N ARG A 63 -12.11 -6.04 -9.58
CA ARG A 63 -13.34 -6.80 -9.81
C ARG A 63 -13.69 -7.65 -8.61
N ALA A 64 -12.72 -8.43 -8.09
CA ALA A 64 -12.93 -9.27 -6.92
C ALA A 64 -13.34 -8.46 -5.68
N GLU A 65 -12.72 -7.28 -5.45
CA GLU A 65 -13.09 -6.41 -4.35
C GLU A 65 -14.50 -5.83 -4.48
N LEU A 66 -14.92 -5.50 -5.71
CA LEU A 66 -16.27 -5.00 -5.97
C LEU A 66 -17.33 -6.11 -5.86
N ASP A 67 -17.00 -7.34 -6.25
CA ASP A 67 -17.87 -8.51 -6.10
C ASP A 67 -18.03 -8.88 -4.61
N ALA A 68 -16.94 -8.81 -3.82
CA ALA A 68 -16.95 -9.09 -2.39
C ALA A 68 -17.69 -8.00 -1.58
N PHE A 69 -17.55 -6.74 -2.00
CA PHE A 69 -18.18 -5.59 -1.37
C PHE A 69 -18.97 -4.79 -2.42
N PRO A 70 -20.13 -5.31 -2.85
CA PRO A 70 -20.93 -4.64 -3.87
C PRO A 70 -21.36 -3.27 -3.37
N ARG A 71 -21.38 -2.30 -4.29
CA ARG A 71 -21.89 -0.95 -4.05
C ARG A 71 -23.40 -0.98 -3.76
N SER A 72 -23.91 0.09 -3.18
CA SER A 72 -25.35 0.28 -3.03
C SER A 72 -26.04 0.22 -4.40
N PRO A 73 -27.24 -0.38 -4.53
CA PRO A 73 -28.00 -0.36 -5.78
C PRO A 73 -28.34 1.04 -6.31
N ARG A 74 -28.20 2.08 -5.47
CA ARG A 74 -28.39 3.49 -5.86
C ARG A 74 -27.14 4.12 -6.49
N ASP A 75 -25.98 3.47 -6.38
CA ASP A 75 -24.74 3.94 -6.99
C ASP A 75 -24.68 3.57 -8.48
N LEU A 76 -23.64 4.08 -9.16
CA LEU A 76 -23.34 3.68 -10.53
C LEU A 76 -23.13 2.15 -10.63
N PRO A 77 -23.61 1.52 -11.72
CA PRO A 77 -23.43 0.09 -11.94
C PRO A 77 -21.95 -0.33 -11.90
N ALA A 78 -21.70 -1.55 -11.41
CA ALA A 78 -20.35 -2.10 -11.33
C ALA A 78 -19.61 -2.08 -12.68
N THR A 79 -20.33 -2.31 -13.78
CA THR A 79 -19.78 -2.27 -15.15
C THR A 79 -19.19 -0.90 -15.50
N VAL A 80 -19.86 0.19 -15.13
CA VAL A 80 -19.38 1.56 -15.38
C VAL A 80 -18.12 1.85 -14.55
N GLN A 81 -18.11 1.42 -13.29
CA GLN A 81 -16.98 1.64 -12.39
C GLN A 81 -15.74 0.85 -12.83
N LEU A 82 -15.92 -0.39 -13.26
CA LEU A 82 -14.85 -1.21 -13.80
C LEU A 82 -14.34 -0.68 -15.14
N ALA A 83 -15.22 -0.20 -16.02
CA ALA A 83 -14.80 0.44 -17.28
C ALA A 83 -13.97 1.71 -17.03
N TYR A 84 -14.36 2.54 -16.05
CA TYR A 84 -13.57 3.69 -15.64
C TYR A 84 -12.20 3.27 -15.10
N ALA A 85 -12.17 2.29 -14.20
CA ALA A 85 -10.92 1.78 -13.64
C ALA A 85 -10.00 1.18 -14.71
N ARG A 86 -10.54 0.44 -15.69
CA ARG A 86 -9.79 -0.01 -16.86
C ARG A 86 -9.07 1.14 -17.54
N GLY A 87 -9.80 2.22 -17.87
CA GLY A 87 -9.20 3.38 -18.54
C GLY A 87 -8.12 4.07 -17.70
N CYS A 88 -8.24 4.06 -16.37
CA CYS A 88 -7.19 4.53 -15.47
C CYS A 88 -5.95 3.63 -15.52
N LEU A 89 -6.14 2.30 -15.46
CA LEU A 89 -5.02 1.35 -15.53
C LEU A 89 -4.30 1.40 -16.88
N ASP A 90 -5.03 1.58 -17.98
CA ASP A 90 -4.46 1.71 -19.33
C ASP A 90 -3.56 2.95 -19.45
N ARG A 91 -3.86 4.02 -18.69
CA ARG A 91 -3.05 5.24 -18.61
C ARG A 91 -2.01 5.23 -17.49
N ALA A 92 -1.89 4.11 -16.77
CA ALA A 92 -1.04 3.99 -15.59
C ALA A 92 -1.33 5.02 -14.48
N THR A 93 -2.59 5.42 -14.32
CA THR A 93 -3.01 6.34 -13.24
C THR A 93 -3.56 5.60 -12.03
N ASP A 94 -3.72 6.32 -10.92
CA ASP A 94 -4.33 5.76 -9.72
C ASP A 94 -5.78 5.31 -9.99
N VAL A 95 -6.22 4.29 -9.26
CA VAL A 95 -7.63 3.96 -9.08
C VAL A 95 -7.95 4.02 -7.61
N VAL A 96 -8.82 4.94 -7.20
CA VAL A 96 -9.25 5.08 -5.80
C VAL A 96 -10.75 5.08 -5.72
N TRP A 97 -11.29 4.19 -4.90
CA TRP A 97 -12.70 4.09 -4.59
C TRP A 97 -12.93 4.35 -3.11
N GLY A 98 -13.94 5.15 -2.81
CA GLY A 98 -14.55 5.28 -1.49
C GLY A 98 -16.06 5.23 -1.65
N TYR A 99 -16.74 4.27 -1.02
CA TYR A 99 -18.18 4.08 -1.18
C TYR A 99 -18.80 3.33 -0.01
N TRP A 100 -20.13 3.41 0.10
CA TRP A 100 -20.90 2.56 1.01
C TRP A 100 -21.33 1.29 0.28
N SER A 101 -20.99 0.13 0.83
CA SER A 101 -21.43 -1.16 0.28
C SER A 101 -22.94 -1.35 0.48
N ALA A 102 -23.53 -2.29 -0.25
CA ALA A 102 -24.91 -2.74 -0.07
C ALA A 102 -25.17 -3.28 1.35
N THR A 103 -24.12 -3.69 2.07
CA THR A 103 -24.16 -4.15 3.47
C THR A 103 -23.98 -3.03 4.50
N GLY A 104 -23.82 -1.78 4.06
CA GLY A 104 -23.68 -0.62 4.95
C GLY A 104 -22.28 -0.39 5.51
N LEU A 105 -21.23 -1.00 4.93
CA LEU A 105 -19.84 -0.71 5.29
C LEU A 105 -19.27 0.39 4.41
N TYR A 106 -18.42 1.25 4.96
CA TYR A 106 -17.58 2.14 4.17
C TYR A 106 -16.36 1.37 3.64
N ILE A 107 -16.24 1.32 2.33
CA ILE A 107 -15.22 0.58 1.59
C ILE A 107 -14.27 1.58 0.93
N ALA A 108 -12.98 1.41 1.18
CA ALA A 108 -11.94 2.12 0.43
C ALA A 108 -11.02 1.11 -0.28
N ARG A 109 -10.82 1.31 -1.59
CA ARG A 109 -9.89 0.52 -2.42
C ARG A 109 -8.98 1.45 -3.16
N ALA A 110 -7.69 1.13 -3.20
CA ALA A 110 -6.71 1.97 -3.85
C ALA A 110 -5.68 1.12 -4.57
N LEU A 111 -5.52 1.36 -5.87
CA LEU A 111 -4.34 1.01 -6.65
C LEU A 111 -3.58 2.30 -6.92
N ILE A 112 -2.41 2.43 -6.31
CA ILE A 112 -1.65 3.68 -6.32
C ILE A 112 -0.43 3.53 -7.19
N THR A 113 -0.34 4.34 -8.24
CA THR A 113 0.77 4.36 -9.17
C THR A 113 2.06 4.76 -8.46
N CYS A 114 3.11 4.00 -8.76
CA CYS A 114 4.45 4.11 -8.21
C CYS A 114 5.46 3.78 -9.33
N PRO A 115 6.63 4.46 -9.42
CA PRO A 115 7.16 5.47 -8.51
C PRO A 115 6.48 6.84 -8.62
N ARG A 116 6.65 7.67 -7.59
CA ARG A 116 6.35 9.11 -7.59
C ARG A 116 7.62 9.90 -7.27
N ALA A 117 7.69 11.14 -7.74
CA ALA A 117 8.88 11.98 -7.59
C ALA A 117 9.15 12.37 -6.12
N ASP A 118 8.08 12.62 -5.37
CA ASP A 118 8.05 13.17 -4.03
C ASP A 118 7.80 12.13 -2.93
N ILE A 119 7.44 10.90 -3.30
CA ILE A 119 7.09 9.83 -2.34
C ILE A 119 7.89 8.57 -2.66
N PRO A 120 8.73 8.07 -1.72
CA PRO A 120 9.49 6.85 -1.92
C PRO A 120 8.60 5.63 -2.20
N CYS A 121 9.09 4.74 -3.07
CA CYS A 121 8.43 3.46 -3.30
C CYS A 121 8.47 2.60 -2.01
N PRO A 122 7.32 2.09 -1.53
CA PRO A 122 7.24 1.27 -0.32
C PRO A 122 7.91 -0.12 -0.42
N LEU A 123 8.37 -0.52 -1.60
CA LEU A 123 9.16 -1.74 -1.82
C LEU A 123 10.66 -1.50 -1.84
N ARG A 124 11.13 -0.25 -1.87
CA ARG A 124 12.55 0.00 -1.66
C ARG A 124 12.87 -0.47 -0.24
N PRO A 125 13.95 -1.25 -0.04
CA PRO A 125 14.46 -1.44 1.31
C PRO A 125 14.63 -0.05 1.90
N THR A 126 13.89 0.25 2.97
CA THR A 126 14.39 1.21 3.94
C THR A 126 15.76 0.68 4.29
N GLU A 127 16.82 1.39 3.93
CA GLU A 127 18.11 1.20 4.56
C GLU A 127 17.81 1.24 6.06
N GLU A 128 17.75 0.06 6.68
CA GLU A 128 17.76 -0.06 8.12
C GLU A 128 19.01 0.69 8.53
N THR A 129 18.79 1.85 9.15
CA THR A 129 19.82 2.58 9.87
C THR A 129 20.29 1.61 10.93
N ASN A 130 21.35 0.89 10.61
CA ASN A 130 21.96 -0.13 11.45
C ASN A 130 22.52 0.59 12.68
N PRO A 131 21.90 0.57 13.87
CA PRO A 131 22.45 1.21 15.05
C PRO A 131 23.13 0.11 15.86
N CYS A 132 24.12 -0.55 15.28
CA CYS A 132 25.00 -1.44 16.04
C CYS A 132 26.28 -1.71 15.26
N SER A 133 27.23 -0.78 15.38
CA SER A 133 28.65 -1.12 15.24
C SER A 133 29.38 -0.46 16.40
N ASP A 134 28.92 -0.74 17.61
CA ASP A 134 29.71 -0.50 18.80
C ASP A 134 29.76 -1.81 19.60
N SER A 135 30.77 -2.61 19.30
CA SER A 135 31.09 -3.83 20.03
C SER A 135 32.59 -4.09 19.94
N ALA A 136 33.29 -3.38 20.82
CA ALA A 136 34.29 -3.94 21.72
C ALA A 136 35.50 -4.67 21.09
N SER A 137 36.55 -3.91 20.81
CA SER A 137 37.92 -4.39 20.91
C SER A 137 38.33 -4.50 22.40
N ARG A 138 38.06 -5.63 23.03
CA ARG A 138 38.82 -6.08 24.22
C ARG A 138 39.11 -7.57 24.11
N SER A 139 40.32 -7.89 23.68
CA SER A 139 40.90 -9.23 23.76
C SER A 139 41.19 -9.58 25.23
N PRO A 140 40.83 -10.78 25.72
CA PRO A 140 41.36 -11.28 26.98
C PRO A 140 42.76 -11.89 26.79
N THR A 141 43.69 -11.44 27.63
CA THR A 141 45.04 -11.97 27.81
C THR A 141 45.03 -13.25 28.64
N ALA A 142 45.75 -14.30 28.21
CA ALA A 142 46.43 -15.37 29.00
C ALA A 142 46.69 -16.61 28.10
N PRO A 143 47.64 -17.52 28.40
CA PRO A 143 48.22 -17.79 29.72
C PRO A 143 49.75 -17.92 29.80
N ALA A 144 50.20 -18.03 31.05
CA ALA A 144 51.55 -18.27 31.54
C ALA A 144 52.15 -19.62 31.10
N GLY A 145 53.49 -19.64 30.99
CA GLY A 145 54.29 -20.87 30.82
C GLY A 145 55.81 -20.63 30.79
N LEU A 146 56.41 -20.65 31.99
CA LEU A 146 57.78 -21.02 32.42
C LEU A 146 59.03 -20.74 31.54
N TRP A 147 60.01 -20.11 32.17
CA TRP A 147 61.44 -20.48 32.06
C TRP A 147 62.03 -20.64 33.48
N LEU A 148 63.03 -21.52 33.58
CA LEU A 148 63.78 -21.98 34.77
C LEU A 148 64.20 -20.87 35.75
#